data_AF-X1UIW3-F1
#
_entry.id   AF-X1UIW3-F1
#
_cell.length_a   1.000
_cell.length_b   1.000
_cell.length_c   1.000
_cell.angle_alpha   90.00
_cell.angle_beta   90.00
_cell.angle_gamma   90.00
#
_symmetry.space_group_name_H-M   'P 1'
#
loop_
_entity.id
_entity.type
_entity.pdbx_description
1 polymer ?
#
loop_
_entity_poly.entity_id
_entity_poly.type
_entity_poly.pdbx_seq_one_letter_code
_entity_poly.pdbx_strand_id
1 'polypeptide(L)'
;MEVDEVSVATYVVDGDTFDVAMGERVRLADVDTPERGQVGYSEASFFLERLIYGERVYLDVDDVYRYGPYGRLICRASEILSDIRTMIRKGDPN
;
A
#
# COMPACT_ATOMS: atom_id res chain seq x y z
N MET A 1 0.61 9.03 -15.08
CA MET A 1 0.74 8.61 -13.69
C MET A 1 1.33 9.78 -12.97
N GLU A 2 0.53 10.42 -12.12
CA GLU A 2 1.03 11.41 -11.18
C GLU A 2 1.52 10.61 -9.97
N VAL A 3 2.78 10.83 -9.60
CA VAL A 3 3.36 10.21 -8.41
C VAL A 3 3.71 11.40 -7.53
N ASP A 4 2.97 11.56 -6.45
CA ASP A 4 3.20 12.66 -5.52
C ASP A 4 4.37 12.37 -4.61
N GLU A 5 4.50 11.09 -4.22
CA GLU A 5 5.46 10.68 -3.20
C GLU A 5 6.00 9.26 -3.45
N VAL A 6 7.27 9.05 -3.16
CA VAL A 6 7.92 7.73 -3.26
C VAL A 6 8.60 7.43 -1.94
N SER A 7 8.30 6.28 -1.36
CA SER A 7 8.86 5.87 -0.08
C SER A 7 9.09 4.37 -0.02
N VAL A 8 9.67 3.87 1.08
CA VAL A 8 9.86 2.44 1.33
C VAL A 8 8.82 1.98 2.34
N ALA A 9 8.10 0.90 2.08
CA ALA A 9 7.19 0.36 3.07
C ALA A 9 7.98 -0.35 4.18
N THR A 10 7.74 0.05 5.42
CA THR A 10 8.52 -0.38 6.59
C THR A 10 7.74 -1.25 7.56
N TYR A 11 6.40 -1.20 7.51
CA TYR A 11 5.55 -1.97 8.39
C TYR A 11 4.14 -2.12 7.79
N VAL A 12 3.54 -3.30 7.86
CA VAL A 12 2.15 -3.53 7.44
C VAL A 12 1.27 -3.63 8.68
N VAL A 13 0.21 -2.83 8.70
CA VAL A 13 -0.74 -2.76 9.84
C VAL A 13 -1.86 -3.80 9.65
N ASP A 14 -2.42 -3.83 8.45
CA ASP A 14 -3.48 -4.74 8.02
C ASP A 14 -3.46 -4.88 6.48
N GLY A 15 -4.50 -5.47 5.89
CA GLY A 15 -4.52 -5.77 4.45
C GLY A 15 -4.68 -4.55 3.52
N ASP A 16 -4.90 -3.35 4.05
CA ASP A 16 -5.00 -2.10 3.27
C ASP A 16 -4.22 -0.92 3.86
N THR A 17 -3.60 -1.09 5.02
CA THR A 17 -2.90 -0.02 5.74
C THR A 17 -1.46 -0.42 6.07
N PHE A 18 -0.52 0.49 5.80
CA PHE A 18 0.91 0.27 6.04
C PHE A 18 1.63 1.59 6.36
N ASP A 19 2.80 1.49 6.97
CA ASP A 19 3.68 2.62 7.27
C ASP A 19 4.86 2.66 6.30
N VAL A 20 5.30 3.88 5.98
CA VAL A 20 6.46 4.11 5.12
C VAL A 20 7.61 4.78 5.88
N ALA A 21 8.82 4.67 5.35
CA ALA A 21 10.06 5.17 5.96
C ALA A 21 10.06 6.68 6.26
N MET A 22 9.20 7.46 5.60
CA MET A 22 9.01 8.89 5.85
C MET A 22 8.18 9.19 7.11
N GLY A 23 7.71 8.16 7.81
CA GLY A 23 6.96 8.28 9.06
C GLY A 23 5.45 8.47 8.87
N GLU A 24 4.96 8.32 7.64
CA GLU A 24 3.55 8.42 7.31
C GLU A 24 2.88 7.05 7.26
N ARG A 25 1.61 7.02 7.66
CA ARG A 25 0.72 5.87 7.52
C ARG A 25 -0.14 6.03 6.28
N VAL A 26 -0.08 5.06 5.38
CA VAL A 26 -0.81 5.01 4.12
C VAL A 26 -2.00 4.05 4.26
N ARG A 27 -3.18 4.45 3.79
CA ARG A 27 -4.35 3.60 3.60
C ARG A 27 -4.72 3.56 2.13
N LEU A 28 -4.93 2.36 1.61
CA LEU A 28 -5.44 2.12 0.27
C LEU A 28 -6.94 2.50 0.20
N ALA A 29 -7.29 3.43 -0.67
CA ALA A 29 -8.66 3.94 -0.81
C ALA A 29 -9.62 2.90 -1.41
N ASP A 30 -9.12 2.10 -2.36
CA ASP A 30 -9.93 1.16 -3.17
C ASP A 30 -9.83 -0.29 -2.70
N VAL A 31 -9.21 -0.54 -1.55
CA VAL A 31 -9.05 -1.87 -0.97
C VAL A 31 -9.67 -1.84 0.41
N ASP A 32 -10.67 -2.70 0.61
CA ASP A 32 -11.31 -2.90 1.90
C ASP A 32 -10.93 -4.30 2.39
N THR A 33 -10.21 -4.39 3.50
CA THR A 33 -9.76 -5.67 4.04
C THR A 33 -10.46 -6.02 5.34
N PRO A 34 -10.56 -7.33 5.68
CA PRO A 34 -11.16 -7.74 6.93
C PRO A 34 -10.44 -7.07 8.10
N GLU A 35 -11.19 -6.55 9.06
CA GLU A 35 -10.64 -5.88 10.24
C GLU A 35 -10.09 -6.89 11.26
N ARG A 36 -9.30 -6.41 12.23
CA ARG A 36 -8.72 -7.27 13.27
C ARG A 36 -9.82 -8.05 14.01
N GLY A 37 -9.72 -9.37 13.96
CA GLY A 37 -10.70 -10.30 14.55
C GLY A 37 -11.72 -10.86 13.55
N GLN A 38 -11.70 -10.39 12.30
CA GLN A 38 -12.45 -11.00 11.20
C GLN A 38 -11.64 -12.12 10.53
N VAL A 39 -12.35 -13.08 9.96
CA VAL A 39 -11.75 -14.17 9.16
C VAL A 39 -11.06 -13.55 7.94
N GLY A 40 -9.82 -13.94 7.67
CA GLY A 40 -9.04 -13.41 6.54
C GLY A 40 -8.14 -12.22 6.87
N TYR A 41 -8.21 -11.64 8.09
CA TYR A 41 -7.36 -10.51 8.49
C TYR A 41 -5.86 -10.85 8.37
N SER A 42 -5.46 -12.02 8.89
CA SER A 42 -4.05 -12.42 8.91
C SER A 42 -3.54 -12.70 7.50
N GLU A 43 -4.36 -13.34 6.68
CA GLU A 43 -4.06 -13.66 5.29
C GLU A 43 -3.91 -12.41 4.43
N ALA A 44 -4.81 -11.43 4.61
CA ALA A 44 -4.75 -10.15 3.90
C ALA A 44 -3.50 -9.34 4.31
N SER A 45 -3.22 -9.27 5.60
CA SER A 45 -2.03 -8.57 6.13
C SER A 45 -0.74 -9.21 5.61
N PHE A 46 -0.63 -10.54 5.67
CA PHE A 46 0.53 -11.27 5.18
C PHE A 46 0.70 -11.16 3.66
N PHE A 47 -0.40 -11.15 2.91
CA PHE A 47 -0.36 -10.95 1.47
C PHE A 47 0.19 -9.56 1.11
N LEU A 48 -0.31 -8.50 1.76
CA LEU A 48 0.19 -7.15 1.54
C LEU A 48 1.67 -7.04 1.95
N GLU A 49 2.04 -7.55 3.12
CA GLU A 49 3.43 -7.57 3.60
C GLU A 49 4.37 -8.22 2.60
N ARG A 50 4.02 -9.40 2.06
CA ARG A 50 4.82 -10.09 1.04
C ARG A 50 4.99 -9.31 -0.26
N LEU A 51 4.08 -8.40 -0.58
CA LEU A 51 4.16 -7.59 -1.79
C LEU A 51 5.04 -6.36 -1.60
N ILE A 52 4.89 -5.66 -0.47
CA ILE A 52 5.43 -4.30 -0.34
C ILE A 52 6.55 -4.17 0.69
N TYR A 53 6.70 -5.10 1.64
CA TYR A 53 7.63 -4.91 2.76
C TYR A 53 9.08 -4.79 2.28
N GLY A 54 9.73 -3.68 2.62
CA GLY A 54 11.10 -3.36 2.17
C GLY A 54 11.19 -2.89 0.72
N GLU A 55 10.08 -2.88 -0.02
CA GLU A 55 10.01 -2.42 -1.40
C GLU A 55 9.69 -0.92 -1.48
N ARG A 56 10.08 -0.32 -2.61
CA ARG A 56 9.66 1.05 -2.94
C ARG A 56 8.22 1.08 -3.39
N VAL A 57 7.44 1.97 -2.79
CA VAL A 57 6.03 2.23 -3.12
C VAL A 57 5.89 3.62 -3.71
N TYR A 58 4.99 3.75 -4.69
CA TYR A 58 4.70 4.98 -5.41
C TYR A 58 3.31 5.45 -5.02
N LEU A 59 3.23 6.53 -4.26
CA LEU A 59 1.99 7.01 -3.68
C LEU A 59 1.38 8.05 -4.62
N ASP A 60 0.21 7.71 -5.17
CA ASP A 60 -0.73 8.63 -5.80
C ASP A 60 -1.72 9.05 -4.71
N VAL A 61 -1.51 10.24 -4.17
CA VAL A 61 -2.24 10.78 -3.04
C VAL A 61 -3.48 11.48 -3.57
N ASP A 62 -4.64 11.26 -2.95
CA ASP A 62 -5.86 11.94 -3.38
C ASP A 62 -5.72 13.47 -3.19
N ASP A 63 -5.69 14.21 -4.30
CA ASP A 63 -5.55 15.66 -4.39
C ASP A 63 -6.60 16.44 -3.58
N VAL A 64 -7.77 15.85 -3.33
CA VAL A 64 -8.87 16.52 -2.62
C VAL A 64 -8.71 16.37 -1.11
N TYR A 65 -8.22 15.21 -0.63
CA TYR A 65 -8.09 14.89 0.79
C TYR A 65 -6.82 14.09 1.08
N ARG A 66 -5.65 14.77 0.99
CA ARG A 66 -4.33 14.18 1.30
C ARG A 66 -4.32 13.37 2.59
N TYR A 67 -4.94 13.88 3.65
CA TYR A 67 -5.10 13.19 4.91
C TYR A 67 -6.57 12.88 5.19
N GLY A 68 -6.87 11.61 5.45
CA GLY A 68 -8.16 11.21 6.00
C GLY A 68 -8.35 11.72 7.44
N PRO A 69 -9.55 11.55 8.03
CA PRO A 69 -9.91 12.08 9.36
C PRO A 69 -9.03 11.56 10.51
N TYR A 70 -8.20 10.55 10.27
CA TYR A 70 -7.28 9.93 11.23
C TYR A 70 -5.80 10.26 10.97
N GLY A 71 -5.50 11.24 10.12
CA GLY A 71 -4.12 11.63 9.80
C GLY A 71 -3.36 10.61 8.94
N ARG A 72 -4.09 9.78 8.18
CA ARG A 72 -3.52 8.78 7.26
C ARG A 72 -3.51 9.36 5.84
N LEU A 73 -2.43 9.12 5.11
CA LEU A 73 -2.40 9.36 3.66
C LEU A 73 -3.38 8.41 2.98
N ILE A 74 -4.26 8.96 2.14
CA ILE A 74 -5.22 8.18 1.35
C ILE A 74 -4.67 8.07 -0.06
N CYS A 75 -4.43 6.84 -0.51
CA CYS A 75 -3.79 6.58 -1.79
C CYS A 75 -4.50 5.47 -2.57
N ARG A 76 -4.44 5.53 -3.90
CA ARG A 76 -5.04 4.50 -4.76
C ARG A 76 -4.11 3.29 -4.90
N ALA A 77 -4.67 2.10 -4.67
CA ALA A 77 -3.91 0.85 -4.69
C ALA A 77 -3.39 0.46 -6.08
N SER A 78 -4.14 0.81 -7.13
CA SER A 78 -3.75 0.54 -8.52
C SER A 78 -2.41 1.18 -8.85
N GLU A 79 -2.14 2.33 -8.26
CA GLU A 79 -0.93 3.12 -8.51
C GLU A 79 0.23 2.67 -7.61
N ILE A 80 -0.05 2.39 -6.32
CA ILE A 80 0.95 1.89 -5.34
C ILE A 80 1.60 0.58 -5.77
N LEU A 81 0.79 -0.35 -6.28
CA LEU A 81 1.23 -1.71 -6.61
C LEU A 81 1.51 -1.91 -8.11
N SER A 82 1.31 -0.86 -8.92
CA SER A 82 1.52 -0.90 -10.37
C SER A 82 2.93 -1.35 -10.75
N ASP A 83 3.95 -0.91 -10.00
CA ASP A 83 5.35 -1.24 -10.29
C ASP A 83 5.73 -2.64 -9.81
N ILE A 84 5.15 -3.13 -8.71
CA ILE A 84 5.30 -4.53 -8.28
C ILE A 84 4.68 -5.47 -9.32
N ARG A 85 3.51 -5.13 -9.88
CA ARG A 85 2.91 -5.89 -10.99
C ARG A 85 3.70 -5.80 -12.29
N THR A 86 4.38 -4.67 -12.54
CA THR A 86 5.21 -4.48 -13.75
C THR A 86 6.57 -5.20 -13.64
N MET A 87 7.15 -5.29 -12.44
CA MET A 87 8.35 -6.08 -12.17
C MET A 87 8.10 -7.59 -12.26
N ILE A 88 6.96 -8.08 -11.76
CA ILE A 88 6.59 -9.51 -11.88
C ILE A 88 6.34 -9.92 -13.35
N ARG A 89 5.88 -9.01 -14.22
CA ARG A 89 5.72 -9.30 -15.67
C ARG A 89 7.01 -9.23 -16.49
N LYS A 90 8.05 -8.52 -16.02
CA LYS A 90 9.36 -8.46 -16.69
C LYS A 90 10.39 -9.44 -16.11
N GLY A 91 10.08 -10.09 -14.99
CA GLY A 91 10.96 -10.97 -14.24
C GLY A 91 10.59 -12.45 -14.27
N ASP A 92 9.78 -12.91 -15.22
CA ASP A 92 9.57 -14.33 -15.49
C ASP A 92 10.24 -14.71 -16.83
N PRO A 93 11.57 -14.94 -16.85
CA PRO A 93 12.15 -15.82 -17.84
C PRO A 93 11.95 -17.26 -17.37
N ASN A 94 11.40 -18.10 -18.23
CA ASN A 94 11.73 -19.53 -18.19
C ASN A 94 13.25 -19.73 -18.07
#